data_AF-A0A956JDU2-F1
#
_entry.id   AF-A0A956JDU2-F1
#
_cell.length_a   1.000
_cell.length_b   1.000
_cell.length_c   1.000
_cell.angle_alpha   90.00
_cell.angle_beta   90.00
_cell.angle_gamma   90.00
#
_symmetry.space_group_name_H-M   'P 1'
#
loop_
_entity.id
_entity.type
_entity.pdbx_description
1 polymer ?
#
loop_
_entity_poly.entity_id
_entity_poly.type
_entity_poly.pdbx_seq_one_letter_code
_entity_poly.pdbx_strand_id
1 'polypeptide(L)'
;MSESPPWLSSVEASGLPAKARRLAELSRAGLPVPRGLVLSPSAAALDDPTVASAVAELLRHGPVVVRSALAGEDEAEGSAAGLARSRLGCEEVSAVRQALAELATQRDDPWLVAYRQHGGAGSPDRAIVQQEVPRRALLVVAVPPEGGAEIEVHAASGEALAEGRSPDYAGLLRHWNDPAREPVEALVDRTVAILPPAEHGHDLELVVAEDGEVWLVQARPLAAPLHPGWAEFREALARDDRRPDLHGTLTLDAEHNPAPLSPAHAWLCRWLAEQRPLQAPLRVLAGFLYE
;
A
#
# COMPACT_ATOMS: atom_id res chain seq x y z
N MET A 1 6.72 37.82 -9.59
CA MET A 1 5.74 37.17 -8.71
C MET A 1 6.40 35.89 -8.24
N SER A 2 6.63 35.71 -6.94
CA SER A 2 7.20 34.46 -6.44
C SER A 2 6.12 33.39 -6.59
N GLU A 3 6.38 32.34 -7.36
CA GLU A 3 5.48 31.18 -7.38
C GLU A 3 5.42 30.56 -5.97
N SER A 4 4.26 30.02 -5.60
CA SER A 4 4.11 29.31 -4.31
C SER A 4 4.79 27.94 -4.40
N PRO A 5 5.34 27.40 -3.30
CA PRO A 5 5.97 26.09 -3.33
C PRO A 5 4.95 25.00 -3.76
N PRO A 6 5.40 23.93 -4.45
CA PRO A 6 4.53 22.89 -4.98
C PRO A 6 4.08 21.90 -3.88
N TRP A 7 3.42 22.40 -2.84
CA TRP A 7 2.88 21.58 -1.76
C TRP A 7 1.80 20.63 -2.29
N LEU A 8 1.76 19.40 -1.77
CA LEU A 8 0.71 18.43 -2.08
C LEU A 8 -0.70 19.02 -1.92
N SER A 9 -0.91 19.85 -0.90
CA SER A 9 -2.20 20.48 -0.61
C SER A 9 -2.58 21.62 -1.58
N SER A 10 -1.66 22.14 -2.39
CA SER A 10 -1.91 23.29 -3.28
C SER A 10 -1.53 23.08 -4.73
N VAL A 11 -0.79 22.01 -5.06
CA VAL A 11 -0.39 21.71 -6.43
C VAL A 11 -1.60 21.28 -7.26
N GLU A 12 -1.68 21.78 -8.50
CA GLU A 12 -2.66 21.31 -9.46
C GLU A 12 -2.42 19.83 -9.76
N ALA A 13 -3.45 19.00 -9.60
CA ALA A 13 -3.38 17.56 -9.84
C ALA A 13 -3.21 17.22 -11.34
N SER A 14 -3.61 18.14 -12.23
CA SER A 14 -3.50 17.96 -13.67
C SER A 14 -2.03 17.86 -14.09
N GLY A 15 -1.68 16.80 -14.83
CA GLY A 15 -0.32 16.57 -15.28
C GLY A 15 0.65 16.00 -14.24
N LEU A 16 0.14 15.59 -13.06
CA LEU A 16 0.90 14.79 -12.11
C LEU A 16 0.74 13.27 -12.37
N PRO A 17 1.78 12.46 -12.14
CA PRO A 17 1.66 11.00 -12.03
C PRO A 17 0.63 10.59 -10.97
N ALA A 18 0.00 9.42 -11.14
CA ALA A 18 -1.17 9.01 -10.35
C ALA A 18 -0.90 9.04 -8.83
N LYS A 19 0.27 8.56 -8.40
CA LYS A 19 0.71 8.60 -7.00
C LYS A 19 0.67 10.01 -6.39
N ALA A 20 1.32 10.97 -7.06
CA ALA A 20 1.36 12.35 -6.61
C ALA A 20 -0.01 13.03 -6.71
N ARG A 21 -0.75 12.76 -7.81
CA ARG A 21 -2.11 13.26 -8.04
C ARG A 21 -3.04 12.87 -6.90
N ARG A 22 -3.08 11.59 -6.52
CA ARG A 22 -3.96 11.08 -5.46
C ARG A 22 -3.60 11.65 -4.10
N LEU A 23 -2.32 11.68 -3.73
CA LEU A 23 -1.92 12.28 -2.45
C LEU A 23 -2.29 13.76 -2.38
N ALA A 24 -2.17 14.49 -3.49
CA ALA A 24 -2.60 15.89 -3.57
C ALA A 24 -4.13 16.04 -3.44
N GLU A 25 -4.92 15.18 -4.08
CA GLU A 25 -6.39 15.15 -3.96
C GLU A 25 -6.86 14.83 -2.54
N LEU A 26 -6.29 13.79 -1.92
CA LEU A 26 -6.63 13.35 -0.57
C LEU A 26 -6.21 14.39 0.48
N SER A 27 -5.04 15.02 0.31
CA SER A 27 -4.60 16.13 1.16
C SER A 27 -5.54 17.34 1.03
N ARG A 28 -5.95 17.71 -0.19
CA ARG A 28 -6.92 18.80 -0.43
C ARG A 28 -8.30 18.50 0.16
N ALA A 29 -8.69 17.24 0.22
CA ALA A 29 -9.93 16.79 0.86
C ALA A 29 -9.86 16.78 2.40
N GLY A 30 -8.75 17.18 3.01
CA GLY A 30 -8.59 17.27 4.46
C GLY A 30 -8.39 15.91 5.13
N LEU A 31 -7.87 14.92 4.41
CA LEU A 31 -7.38 13.69 5.01
C LEU A 31 -5.99 13.93 5.63
N PRO A 32 -5.62 13.17 6.70
CA PRO A 32 -4.31 13.24 7.35
C PRO A 32 -3.22 12.65 6.43
N VAL A 33 -2.84 13.39 5.40
CA VAL A 33 -1.69 13.07 4.53
C VAL A 33 -0.49 13.88 5.03
N PRO A 34 0.68 13.26 5.27
CA PRO A 34 1.85 14.00 5.73
C PRO A 34 2.24 15.11 4.73
N ARG A 35 2.64 16.26 5.27
CA ARG A 35 3.04 17.43 4.47
C ARG A 35 4.14 17.04 3.50
N GLY A 36 4.05 17.49 2.25
CA GLY A 36 5.06 17.17 1.25
C GLY A 36 5.00 18.04 0.01
N LEU A 37 6.03 17.94 -0.81
CA LEU A 37 6.24 18.69 -2.04
C LEU A 37 6.33 17.72 -3.21
N VAL A 38 5.80 18.12 -4.37
CA VAL A 38 5.98 17.40 -5.64
C VAL A 38 7.01 18.12 -6.48
N LEU A 39 8.14 17.48 -6.73
CA LEU A 39 9.31 18.07 -7.41
C LEU A 39 9.63 17.34 -8.71
N SER A 40 10.44 18.00 -9.55
CA SER A 40 11.17 17.29 -10.60
C SER A 40 12.16 16.29 -9.96
N PRO A 41 12.31 15.07 -10.49
CA PRO A 41 13.21 14.06 -9.93
C PRO A 41 14.66 14.34 -10.35
N SER A 42 15.20 15.50 -9.92
CA SER A 42 16.53 15.97 -10.23
C SER A 42 17.04 16.87 -9.11
N ALA A 43 18.33 16.76 -8.80
CA ALA A 43 19.00 17.65 -7.83
C ALA A 43 18.83 19.13 -8.18
N ALA A 44 18.70 19.47 -9.47
CA ALA A 44 18.49 20.85 -9.92
C ALA A 44 17.16 21.46 -9.45
N ALA A 45 16.19 20.64 -9.00
CA ALA A 45 14.95 21.15 -8.42
C ALA A 45 15.20 21.99 -7.16
N LEU A 46 16.29 21.71 -6.42
CA LEU A 46 16.68 22.46 -5.22
C LEU A 46 17.50 23.72 -5.52
N ASP A 47 17.73 24.04 -6.80
CA ASP A 47 18.41 25.29 -7.18
C ASP A 47 17.42 26.47 -7.23
N ASP A 48 16.11 26.17 -7.26
CA ASP A 48 15.06 27.15 -6.99
C ASP A 48 15.03 27.49 -5.48
N PRO A 49 15.29 28.76 -5.10
CA PRO A 49 15.27 29.19 -3.70
C PRO A 49 13.93 28.94 -2.99
N THR A 50 12.81 28.99 -3.72
CA THR A 50 11.47 28.74 -3.17
C THR A 50 11.32 27.29 -2.76
N VAL A 51 11.73 26.37 -3.64
CA VAL A 51 11.71 24.93 -3.37
C VAL A 51 12.69 24.58 -2.26
N ALA A 52 13.91 25.11 -2.30
CA ALA A 52 14.92 24.89 -1.27
C ALA A 52 14.43 25.36 0.12
N SER A 53 13.79 26.52 0.18
CA SER A 53 13.19 27.06 1.41
C SER A 53 12.07 26.16 1.95
N ALA A 54 11.20 25.65 1.08
CA ALA A 54 10.11 24.76 1.46
C ALA A 54 10.61 23.38 1.95
N VAL A 55 11.65 22.83 1.31
CA VAL A 55 12.31 21.60 1.79
C VAL A 55 12.98 21.84 3.14
N ALA A 56 13.67 22.97 3.32
CA ALA A 56 14.23 23.35 4.61
C ALA A 56 13.15 23.55 5.68
N GLU A 57 11.94 24.00 5.31
CA GLU A 57 10.80 24.05 6.22
C GLU A 57 10.35 22.66 6.67
N LEU A 58 10.19 21.70 5.76
CA LEU A 58 9.88 20.31 6.14
C LEU A 58 10.93 19.74 7.10
N LEU A 59 12.21 19.92 6.78
CA LEU A 59 13.32 19.41 7.59
C LEU A 59 13.36 20.00 9.01
N ARG A 60 12.84 21.22 9.23
CA ARG A 60 12.69 21.79 10.59
C ARG A 60 11.65 21.05 11.44
N HIS A 61 10.74 20.31 10.81
CA HIS A 61 9.70 19.54 11.49
C HIS A 61 10.05 18.05 11.65
N GLY A 62 11.19 17.61 11.10
CA GLY A 62 11.71 16.25 11.24
C GLY A 62 12.28 15.70 9.93
N PRO A 63 12.74 14.45 9.92
CA PRO A 63 13.24 13.80 8.71
C PRO A 63 12.17 13.71 7.62
N VAL A 64 12.61 13.70 6.36
CA VAL A 64 11.74 13.52 5.21
C VAL A 64 12.07 12.23 4.45
N VAL A 65 11.05 11.68 3.81
CA VAL A 65 11.20 10.64 2.80
C VAL A 65 11.18 11.25 1.40
N VAL A 66 12.06 10.77 0.52
CA VAL A 66 12.05 11.09 -0.91
C VAL A 66 11.62 9.86 -1.69
N ARG A 67 10.48 9.93 -2.37
CA ARG A 67 9.87 8.81 -3.11
C ARG A 67 9.78 9.14 -4.60
N SER A 68 9.99 8.16 -5.48
CA SER A 68 9.62 8.30 -6.89
C SER A 68 8.10 8.25 -7.06
N ALA A 69 7.59 9.05 -7.99
CA ALA A 69 6.24 8.94 -8.54
C ALA A 69 6.37 8.84 -10.07
N LEU A 70 6.31 7.61 -10.57
CA LEU A 70 6.60 7.30 -11.98
C LEU A 70 5.37 7.51 -12.86
N ALA A 71 5.60 7.90 -14.12
CA ALA A 71 4.56 7.92 -15.13
C ALA A 71 3.95 6.51 -15.32
N GLY A 72 2.62 6.39 -15.29
CA GLY A 72 1.92 5.12 -15.47
C GLY A 72 1.90 4.19 -14.25
N GLU A 73 2.62 4.54 -13.17
CA GLU A 73 2.53 3.86 -11.88
C GLU A 73 1.21 4.18 -11.19
N ASP A 74 0.67 3.19 -10.48
CA ASP A 74 -0.56 3.26 -9.71
C ASP A 74 -1.81 3.57 -10.57
N GLU A 75 -1.81 3.24 -11.86
CA GLU A 75 -3.00 3.24 -12.72
C GLU A 75 -3.72 1.87 -12.64
N ALA A 76 -4.96 1.77 -13.13
CA ALA A 76 -5.78 0.57 -13.00
C ALA A 76 -5.11 -0.72 -13.52
N GLU A 77 -4.30 -0.59 -14.58
CA GLU A 77 -3.62 -1.72 -15.24
C GLU A 77 -2.10 -1.75 -14.95
N GLY A 78 -1.59 -0.80 -14.16
CA GLY A 78 -0.15 -0.55 -14.02
C GLY A 78 0.31 -0.46 -12.56
N SER A 79 1.04 -1.47 -12.11
CA SER A 79 1.79 -1.44 -10.85
C SER A 79 3.29 -1.43 -11.13
N ALA A 80 4.00 -0.45 -10.56
CA ALA A 80 5.47 -0.42 -10.56
C ALA A 80 6.04 -0.96 -9.23
N ALA A 81 5.30 -1.85 -8.54
CA ALA A 81 5.70 -2.43 -7.27
C ALA A 81 7.13 -3.00 -7.35
N GLY A 82 8.01 -2.56 -6.45
CA GLY A 82 9.41 -2.97 -6.39
C GLY A 82 10.37 -2.26 -7.35
N LEU A 83 9.87 -1.44 -8.30
CA LEU A 83 10.70 -0.66 -9.22
C LEU A 83 10.95 0.78 -8.72
N ALA A 84 9.98 1.32 -7.97
CA ALA A 84 10.07 2.64 -7.35
C ALA A 84 11.01 2.60 -6.13
N ARG A 85 12.01 3.49 -6.08
CA ARG A 85 12.88 3.65 -4.90
C ARG A 85 12.36 4.75 -3.97
N SER A 86 12.53 4.50 -2.67
CA SER A 86 12.35 5.50 -1.62
C SER A 86 13.66 5.66 -0.85
N ARG A 87 13.94 6.88 -0.40
CA ARG A 87 15.02 7.18 0.54
C ARG A 87 14.40 7.76 1.80
N LEU A 88 14.41 6.97 2.88
CA LEU A 88 13.96 7.37 4.21
C LEU A 88 15.05 8.14 4.97
N GLY A 89 14.66 8.82 6.05
CA GLY A 89 15.58 9.40 7.02
C GLY A 89 16.44 10.54 6.48
N CYS A 90 15.96 11.32 5.52
CA CYS A 90 16.71 12.49 5.05
C CYS A 90 16.57 13.62 6.07
N GLU A 91 17.65 13.94 6.78
CA GLU A 91 17.66 14.95 7.86
C GLU A 91 18.18 16.32 7.42
N GLU A 92 18.73 16.42 6.20
CA GLU A 92 19.33 17.65 5.68
C GLU A 92 19.10 17.82 4.17
N VAL A 93 19.20 19.07 3.69
CA VAL A 93 18.95 19.43 2.29
C VAL A 93 19.91 18.70 1.34
N SER A 94 21.16 18.47 1.75
CA SER A 94 22.15 17.66 1.02
C SER A 94 21.68 16.22 0.82
N ALA A 95 21.10 15.59 1.85
CA ALA A 95 20.56 14.24 1.75
C ALA A 95 19.37 14.17 0.78
N VAL A 96 18.46 15.17 0.81
CA VAL A 96 17.36 15.29 -0.16
C VAL A 96 17.92 15.48 -1.58
N ARG A 97 18.94 16.33 -1.75
CA ARG A 97 19.60 16.55 -3.05
C ARG A 97 20.20 15.27 -3.60
N GLN A 98 20.87 14.50 -2.75
CA GLN A 98 21.44 13.21 -3.12
C GLN A 98 20.34 12.23 -3.53
N ALA A 99 19.26 12.11 -2.75
CA ALA A 99 18.14 11.24 -3.08
C ALA A 99 17.51 11.60 -4.45
N LEU A 100 17.33 12.89 -4.73
CA LEU A 100 16.84 13.37 -6.03
C LEU A 100 17.81 13.05 -7.19
N ALA A 101 19.12 13.14 -6.95
CA ALA A 101 20.12 12.73 -7.94
C ALA A 101 20.07 11.22 -8.20
N GLU A 102 19.94 10.41 -7.15
CA GLU A 102 19.80 8.95 -7.27
C GLU A 102 18.55 8.57 -8.07
N LEU A 103 17.41 9.20 -7.80
CA LEU A 103 16.18 9.02 -8.60
C LEU A 103 16.38 9.42 -10.07
N ALA A 104 17.14 10.48 -10.35
CA ALA A 104 17.44 10.90 -11.72
C ALA A 104 18.23 9.81 -12.48
N THR A 105 19.23 9.19 -11.83
CA THR A 105 20.05 8.13 -12.44
C THR A 105 19.29 6.84 -12.71
N GLN A 106 18.20 6.58 -11.98
CA GLN A 106 17.36 5.39 -12.18
C GLN A 106 16.55 5.45 -13.48
N ARG A 107 16.44 6.62 -14.12
CA ARG A 107 15.76 6.74 -15.41
C ARG A 107 16.37 5.85 -16.49
N ASP A 108 17.65 5.55 -16.37
CA ASP A 108 18.39 4.72 -17.32
C ASP A 108 18.39 3.22 -16.91
N ASP A 109 17.69 2.84 -15.84
CA ASP A 109 17.55 1.44 -15.44
C ASP A 109 16.81 0.66 -16.55
N PRO A 110 17.39 -0.43 -17.09
CA PRO A 110 16.79 -1.21 -18.17
C PRO A 110 15.36 -1.68 -17.87
N TRP A 111 15.04 -1.98 -16.61
CA TRP A 111 13.69 -2.39 -16.20
C TRP A 111 12.72 -1.23 -16.22
N LEU A 112 13.16 -0.03 -15.81
CA LEU A 112 12.33 1.17 -15.83
C LEU A 112 12.13 1.68 -17.27
N VAL A 113 13.14 1.54 -18.13
CA VAL A 113 13.05 1.81 -19.57
C VAL A 113 12.06 0.85 -20.22
N ALA A 114 12.15 -0.46 -19.93
CA ALA A 114 11.20 -1.45 -20.42
C ALA A 114 9.78 -1.16 -19.94
N TYR A 115 9.60 -0.82 -18.66
CA TYR A 115 8.30 -0.42 -18.08
C TYR A 115 7.69 0.78 -18.83
N ARG A 116 8.47 1.84 -19.09
CA ARG A 116 8.01 3.02 -19.85
C ARG A 116 7.67 2.73 -21.30
N GLN A 117 8.34 1.77 -21.92
CA GLN A 117 8.02 1.38 -23.31
C GLN A 117 6.66 0.70 -23.41
N HIS A 118 6.17 0.10 -22.32
CA HIS A 118 4.85 -0.52 -22.24
C HIS A 118 3.77 0.44 -21.70
N GLY A 119 4.16 1.48 -20.97
CA GLY A 119 3.28 2.57 -20.54
C GLY A 119 3.05 3.59 -21.65
N GLY A 120 1.80 3.98 -21.91
CA GLY A 120 1.48 5.05 -22.86
C GLY A 120 2.12 6.41 -22.50
N ALA A 121 2.04 7.38 -23.40
CA ALA A 121 2.56 8.74 -23.22
C ALA A 121 1.92 9.44 -22.00
N GLY A 122 2.51 9.26 -20.82
CA GLY A 122 2.01 9.75 -19.55
C GLY A 122 2.65 11.06 -19.09
N SER A 123 2.14 11.59 -17.98
CA SER A 123 2.73 12.73 -17.25
C SER A 123 4.20 12.47 -16.93
N PRO A 124 5.07 13.50 -16.91
CA PRO A 124 6.48 13.31 -16.57
C PRO A 124 6.62 12.82 -15.12
N ASP A 125 7.60 11.95 -14.86
CA ASP A 125 7.85 11.50 -13.49
C ASP A 125 8.11 12.67 -12.55
N ARG A 126 7.79 12.43 -11.29
CA ARG A 126 8.01 13.34 -10.19
C ARG A 126 8.73 12.64 -9.05
N ALA A 127 9.29 13.46 -8.17
CA ALA A 127 9.67 13.04 -6.83
C ALA A 127 8.68 13.63 -5.83
N ILE A 128 8.37 12.88 -4.77
CA ILE A 128 7.61 13.37 -3.63
C ILE A 128 8.58 13.47 -2.46
N VAL A 129 8.76 14.68 -1.93
CA VAL A 129 9.52 14.93 -0.69
C VAL A 129 8.50 15.15 0.40
N GLN A 130 8.34 14.19 1.30
CA GLN A 130 7.25 14.15 2.27
C GLN A 130 7.80 14.01 3.69
N GLN A 131 7.16 14.66 4.66
CA GLN A 131 7.46 14.48 6.08
C GLN A 131 7.39 12.99 6.44
N GLU A 132 8.47 12.45 6.99
CA GLU A 132 8.44 11.11 7.54
C GLU A 132 7.68 11.12 8.86
N VAL A 133 6.74 10.19 9.02
CA VAL A 133 5.98 10.02 10.25
C VAL A 133 6.67 8.96 11.10
N PRO A 134 7.18 9.30 12.30
CA PRO A 134 7.68 8.32 13.24
C PRO A 134 6.58 7.31 13.57
N ARG A 135 6.80 6.05 13.19
CA ARG A 135 5.75 5.04 13.18
C ARG A 135 5.91 4.03 14.28
N ARG A 136 4.81 3.70 14.95
CA ARG A 136 4.66 2.47 15.73
C ARG A 136 4.34 1.28 14.81
N ALA A 137 3.54 1.52 13.77
CA ALA A 137 3.16 0.50 12.79
C ALA A 137 2.97 1.08 11.39
N LEU A 138 3.30 0.28 10.38
CA LEU A 138 2.86 0.45 9.00
C LEU A 138 1.74 -0.55 8.72
N LEU A 139 0.66 -0.08 8.13
CA LEU A 139 -0.46 -0.89 7.68
C LEU A 139 -0.53 -0.87 6.16
N VAL A 140 -0.56 -2.06 5.56
CA VAL A 140 -1.05 -2.24 4.18
C VAL A 140 -2.50 -2.65 4.29
N VAL A 141 -3.40 -1.93 3.62
CA VAL A 141 -4.83 -2.11 3.74
C VAL A 141 -5.42 -2.35 2.36
N ALA A 142 -5.94 -3.56 2.15
CA ALA A 142 -6.71 -3.92 0.98
C ALA A 142 -8.21 -3.73 1.25
N VAL A 143 -8.86 -2.95 0.40
CA VAL A 143 -10.29 -2.66 0.46
C VAL A 143 -10.95 -3.15 -0.83
N PRO A 144 -11.61 -4.31 -0.82
CA PRO A 144 -12.28 -4.83 -2.00
C PRO A 144 -13.57 -4.02 -2.32
N PRO A 145 -14.10 -4.11 -3.56
CA PRO A 145 -15.27 -3.32 -3.99
C PRO A 145 -16.54 -3.56 -3.18
N GLU A 146 -16.72 -4.79 -2.65
CA GLU A 146 -17.83 -5.18 -1.79
C GLU A 146 -17.78 -4.58 -0.37
N GLY A 147 -16.68 -3.92 -0.01
CA GLY A 147 -16.44 -3.37 1.32
C GLY A 147 -15.83 -4.37 2.30
N GLY A 148 -15.54 -3.87 3.50
CA GLY A 148 -14.60 -4.50 4.43
C GLY A 148 -13.16 -4.11 4.12
N ALA A 149 -12.25 -4.43 5.03
CA ALA A 149 -10.83 -4.15 4.87
C ALA A 149 -10.01 -5.30 5.45
N GLU A 150 -9.03 -5.77 4.69
CA GLU A 150 -7.98 -6.67 5.13
C GLU A 150 -6.71 -5.86 5.34
N ILE A 151 -5.99 -6.16 6.42
CA ILE A 151 -4.78 -5.45 6.78
C ILE A 151 -3.62 -6.40 7.00
N GLU A 152 -2.44 -5.92 6.66
CA GLU A 152 -1.16 -6.40 7.15
C GLU A 152 -0.54 -5.33 8.02
N VAL A 153 -0.06 -5.70 9.21
CA VAL A 153 0.54 -4.79 10.18
C VAL A 153 2.00 -5.13 10.34
N HIS A 154 2.88 -4.15 10.14
CA HIS A 154 4.31 -4.27 10.36
C HIS A 154 4.73 -3.29 11.46
N ALA A 155 5.16 -3.80 12.60
CA ALA A 155 5.71 -3.01 13.69
C ALA A 155 7.02 -2.31 13.26
N ALA A 156 7.32 -1.20 13.92
CA ALA A 156 8.28 -0.12 13.60
C ALA A 156 9.70 -0.44 13.07
N SER A 157 10.10 -1.68 12.82
CA SER A 157 11.47 -2.02 12.40
C SER A 157 11.66 -2.08 10.87
N GLY A 158 12.31 -1.05 10.29
CA GLY A 158 12.85 -1.09 8.91
C GLY A 158 11.82 -1.04 7.77
N GLU A 159 12.25 -1.09 6.49
CA GLU A 159 11.34 -1.19 5.32
C GLU A 159 10.80 -2.61 5.19
N ALA A 160 9.96 -3.04 6.14
CA ALA A 160 9.47 -4.42 6.25
C ALA A 160 8.94 -5.00 4.94
N LEU A 161 8.23 -4.20 4.13
CA LEU A 161 7.70 -4.61 2.82
C LEU A 161 8.79 -4.78 1.75
N ALA A 162 9.73 -3.85 1.64
CA ALA A 162 10.81 -3.94 0.65
C ALA A 162 11.79 -5.08 0.98
N GLU A 163 11.89 -5.42 2.25
CA GLU A 163 12.76 -6.50 2.75
C GLU A 163 12.06 -7.87 2.81
N GLY A 164 10.77 -7.95 2.46
CA GLY A 164 10.01 -9.21 2.43
C GLY A 164 9.80 -9.84 3.81
N ARG A 165 9.70 -9.04 4.86
CA ARG A 165 9.43 -9.54 6.21
C ARG A 165 7.95 -9.83 6.39
N SER A 166 7.62 -10.94 7.05
CA SER A 166 6.25 -11.27 7.41
C SER A 166 5.63 -10.20 8.32
N PRO A 167 4.32 -9.92 8.17
CA PRO A 167 3.62 -9.01 9.06
C PRO A 167 3.46 -9.60 10.47
N ASP A 168 3.36 -8.73 11.48
CA ASP A 168 3.03 -9.10 12.86
C ASP A 168 1.56 -9.50 13.01
N TYR A 169 0.70 -8.99 12.13
CA TYR A 169 -0.70 -9.35 12.03
C TYR A 169 -1.17 -9.29 10.57
N ALA A 170 -1.93 -10.29 10.14
CA ALA A 170 -2.63 -10.29 8.86
C ALA A 170 -4.07 -10.77 9.05
N GLY A 171 -5.05 -9.99 8.60
CA GLY A 171 -6.46 -10.37 8.70
C GLY A 171 -7.42 -9.20 8.55
N LEU A 172 -8.70 -9.43 8.90
CA LEU A 172 -9.74 -8.41 8.80
C LEU A 172 -9.51 -7.27 9.80
N LEU A 173 -9.56 -6.02 9.32
CA LEU A 173 -9.41 -4.82 10.13
C LEU A 173 -10.30 -4.82 11.38
N ARG A 174 -11.57 -5.21 11.22
CA ARG A 174 -12.55 -5.28 12.32
C ARG A 174 -12.17 -6.25 13.46
N HIS A 175 -11.25 -7.17 13.23
CA HIS A 175 -10.76 -8.13 14.22
C HIS A 175 -9.38 -7.76 14.78
N TRP A 176 -8.77 -6.69 14.30
CA TRP A 176 -7.47 -6.26 14.77
C TRP A 176 -7.57 -5.67 16.19
N ASN A 177 -6.98 -6.35 17.16
CA ASN A 177 -7.06 -5.96 18.57
C ASN A 177 -6.00 -4.89 18.91
N ASP A 178 -6.21 -3.66 18.43
CA ASP A 178 -5.35 -2.51 18.71
C ASP A 178 -6.21 -1.24 18.93
N PRO A 179 -5.84 -0.34 19.86
CA PRO A 179 -6.55 0.93 20.06
C PRO A 179 -6.64 1.81 18.79
N ALA A 180 -5.71 1.65 17.84
CA ALA A 180 -5.72 2.38 16.57
C ALA A 180 -6.72 1.84 15.55
N ARG A 181 -7.40 0.71 15.82
CA ARG A 181 -8.37 0.09 14.89
C ARG A 181 -9.45 1.09 14.46
N GLU A 182 -10.12 1.76 15.40
CA GLU A 182 -11.23 2.66 15.09
C GLU A 182 -10.79 3.89 14.26
N PRO A 183 -9.69 4.59 14.62
CA PRO A 183 -9.12 5.62 13.76
C PRO A 183 -8.73 5.14 12.35
N VAL A 184 -8.17 3.92 12.23
CA VAL A 184 -7.83 3.31 10.94
C VAL A 184 -9.09 3.04 10.11
N GLU A 185 -10.11 2.41 10.68
CA GLU A 185 -11.40 2.17 10.02
C GLU A 185 -12.02 3.47 9.50
N ALA A 186 -12.09 4.50 10.36
CA ALA A 186 -12.63 5.80 9.97
C ALA A 186 -11.83 6.47 8.84
N LEU A 187 -10.51 6.33 8.84
CA LEU A 187 -9.67 6.88 7.77
C LEU A 187 -9.84 6.11 6.46
N VAL A 188 -9.93 4.79 6.51
CA VAL A 188 -10.18 3.94 5.34
C VAL A 188 -11.51 4.30 4.69
N ASP A 189 -12.60 4.39 5.47
CA ASP A 189 -13.93 4.73 4.97
C ASP A 189 -13.95 6.10 4.28
N ARG A 190 -13.35 7.12 4.92
CA ARG A 190 -13.26 8.46 4.34
C ARG A 190 -12.42 8.48 3.06
N THR A 191 -11.33 7.70 3.02
CA THR A 191 -10.45 7.61 1.86
C THR A 191 -11.18 7.01 0.67
N VAL A 192 -11.84 5.88 0.87
CA VAL A 192 -12.60 5.17 -0.17
C VAL A 192 -13.78 6.01 -0.68
N ALA A 193 -14.41 6.80 0.18
CA ALA A 193 -15.49 7.71 -0.22
C ALA A 193 -15.03 8.85 -1.15
N ILE A 194 -13.73 9.18 -1.16
CA ILE A 194 -13.14 10.22 -2.01
C ILE A 194 -12.55 9.64 -3.29
N LEU A 195 -12.00 8.43 -3.23
CA LEU A 195 -11.37 7.79 -4.38
C LEU A 195 -12.39 7.43 -5.47
N PRO A 196 -12.00 7.50 -6.76
CA PRO A 196 -12.84 6.98 -7.82
C PRO A 196 -13.00 5.45 -7.67
N PRO A 197 -14.14 4.88 -8.08
CA PRO A 197 -14.33 3.43 -8.06
C PRO A 197 -13.20 2.69 -8.80
N ALA A 198 -12.73 1.59 -8.22
CA ALA A 198 -11.73 0.72 -8.81
C ALA A 198 -12.29 -0.71 -8.95
N GLU A 199 -12.01 -1.36 -10.08
CA GLU A 199 -12.58 -2.68 -10.43
C GLU A 199 -12.29 -3.74 -9.37
N HIS A 200 -11.07 -3.74 -8.83
CA HIS A 200 -10.63 -4.72 -7.84
C HIS A 200 -10.53 -4.13 -6.42
N GLY A 201 -10.92 -2.87 -6.24
CA GLY A 201 -10.81 -2.16 -4.97
C GLY A 201 -9.54 -1.34 -4.84
N HIS A 202 -9.17 -1.02 -3.60
CA HIS A 202 -8.07 -0.12 -3.27
C HIS A 202 -7.02 -0.79 -2.38
N ASP A 203 -5.78 -0.38 -2.57
CA ASP A 203 -4.63 -0.69 -1.74
C ASP A 203 -4.14 0.64 -1.12
N LEU A 204 -4.17 0.70 0.21
CA LEU A 204 -3.84 1.88 0.99
C LEU A 204 -2.66 1.58 1.90
N GLU A 205 -1.71 2.50 2.00
CA GLU A 205 -0.66 2.44 3.03
C GLU A 205 -0.97 3.49 4.10
N LEU A 206 -1.10 3.03 5.34
CA LEU A 206 -1.36 3.87 6.51
C LEU A 206 -0.22 3.72 7.52
N VAL A 207 0.09 4.80 8.21
CA VAL A 207 1.04 4.81 9.32
C VAL A 207 0.29 5.10 10.61
N VAL A 208 0.51 4.29 11.63
CA VAL A 208 0.13 4.62 13.01
C VAL A 208 1.36 5.17 13.70
N ALA A 209 1.29 6.43 14.10
CA ALA A 209 2.35 7.13 14.81
C ALA A 209 2.49 6.64 16.27
N GLU A 210 3.59 7.01 16.92
CA GLU A 210 3.85 6.63 18.32
C GLU A 210 2.80 7.17 19.29
N ASP A 211 2.21 8.33 18.99
CA ASP A 211 1.12 8.95 19.76
C ASP A 211 -0.27 8.40 19.41
N GLY A 212 -0.36 7.48 18.45
CA GLY A 212 -1.60 6.87 17.99
C GLY A 212 -2.32 7.62 16.86
N GLU A 213 -1.78 8.75 16.37
CA GLU A 213 -2.32 9.38 15.17
C GLU A 213 -2.15 8.50 13.94
N VAL A 214 -3.12 8.55 13.01
CA VAL A 214 -3.13 7.73 11.80
C VAL A 214 -2.99 8.62 10.57
N TRP A 215 -2.00 8.29 9.74
CA TRP A 215 -1.63 9.04 8.55
C TRP A 215 -1.78 8.19 7.30
N LEU A 216 -2.39 8.74 6.25
CA LEU A 216 -2.45 8.12 4.93
C LEU A 216 -1.19 8.49 4.13
N VAL A 217 -0.36 7.50 3.80
CA VAL A 217 0.92 7.73 3.11
C VAL A 217 0.91 7.27 1.65
N GLN A 218 -0.04 6.42 1.24
CA GLN A 218 -0.26 6.04 -0.15
C GLN A 218 -1.70 5.55 -0.36
N ALA A 219 -2.23 5.75 -1.56
CA ALA A 219 -3.49 5.15 -1.99
C ALA A 219 -3.42 4.82 -3.49
N ARG A 220 -3.76 3.59 -3.86
CA ARG A 220 -3.80 3.13 -5.25
C ARG A 220 -4.92 2.12 -5.50
N PRO A 221 -5.39 1.94 -6.74
CA PRO A 221 -6.27 0.83 -7.08
C PRO A 221 -5.49 -0.47 -6.98
N LEU A 222 -6.19 -1.54 -6.63
CA LEU A 222 -5.70 -2.90 -6.83
C LEU A 222 -5.68 -3.19 -8.33
N ALA A 223 -4.51 -3.57 -8.85
CA ALA A 223 -4.34 -3.91 -10.27
C ALA A 223 -4.88 -5.31 -10.62
N ALA A 224 -5.23 -6.10 -9.60
CA ALA A 224 -5.78 -7.45 -9.72
C ALA A 224 -6.63 -7.77 -8.47
N PRO A 225 -7.58 -8.72 -8.53
CA PRO A 225 -8.25 -9.21 -7.33
C PRO A 225 -7.24 -9.85 -6.36
N LEU A 226 -7.50 -9.74 -5.05
CA LEU A 226 -6.61 -10.27 -4.00
C LEU A 226 -6.32 -11.77 -4.15
N HIS A 227 -7.28 -12.53 -4.69
CA HIS A 227 -7.07 -13.93 -5.05
C HIS A 227 -7.77 -14.25 -6.38
N PRO A 228 -7.09 -14.88 -7.36
CA PRO A 228 -7.68 -15.18 -8.68
C PRO A 228 -8.95 -16.05 -8.62
N GLY A 229 -9.07 -16.91 -7.61
CA GLY A 229 -10.25 -17.73 -7.36
C GLY A 229 -11.24 -17.15 -6.35
N TRP A 230 -11.07 -15.87 -5.95
CA TRP A 230 -11.90 -15.25 -4.90
C TRP A 230 -13.36 -15.15 -5.30
N ALA A 231 -13.63 -14.79 -6.56
CA ALA A 231 -14.99 -14.69 -7.06
C ALA A 231 -15.70 -16.05 -7.01
N GLU A 232 -15.05 -17.10 -7.52
CA GLU A 232 -15.54 -18.49 -7.51
C GLU A 232 -15.71 -19.01 -6.08
N PHE A 233 -14.77 -18.70 -5.18
CA PHE A 233 -14.85 -19.05 -3.77
C PHE A 233 -16.04 -18.37 -3.08
N ARG A 234 -16.23 -17.06 -3.27
CA ARG A 234 -17.37 -16.31 -2.73
C ARG A 234 -18.70 -16.81 -3.27
N GLU A 235 -18.74 -17.14 -4.56
CA GLU A 235 -19.93 -17.70 -5.20
C GLU A 235 -20.25 -19.12 -4.70
N ALA A 236 -19.22 -19.92 -4.38
CA ALA A 236 -19.39 -21.22 -3.73
C ALA A 236 -19.90 -21.08 -2.27
N LEU A 237 -19.33 -20.15 -1.50
CA LEU A 237 -19.77 -19.81 -0.14
C LEU A 237 -21.22 -19.32 -0.09
N ALA A 238 -21.64 -18.50 -1.07
CA ALA A 238 -23.00 -18.00 -1.15
C ALA A 238 -24.04 -19.11 -1.43
N ARG A 239 -23.60 -20.24 -2.02
CA ARG A 239 -24.43 -21.40 -2.33
C ARG A 239 -24.47 -22.47 -1.23
N ASP A 240 -23.55 -22.44 -0.26
CA ASP A 240 -23.56 -23.38 0.87
C ASP A 240 -24.34 -22.78 2.06
N ASP A 241 -25.48 -23.39 2.38
CA ASP A 241 -26.33 -23.01 3.51
C ASP A 241 -25.66 -23.24 4.88
N ARG A 242 -24.53 -23.97 4.92
CA ARG A 242 -23.74 -24.23 6.14
C ARG A 242 -22.58 -23.24 6.21
N ARG A 243 -22.88 -21.95 6.35
CA ARG A 243 -21.84 -20.94 6.62
C ARG A 243 -21.11 -21.32 7.91
N PRO A 244 -19.83 -21.74 7.86
CA PRO A 244 -19.10 -21.96 9.09
C PRO A 244 -18.89 -20.61 9.77
N ASP A 245 -19.02 -20.59 11.09
CA ASP A 245 -18.66 -19.44 11.90
C ASP A 245 -17.11 -19.39 11.98
N LEU A 246 -16.51 -18.57 11.13
CA LEU A 246 -15.05 -18.45 10.98
C LEU A 246 -14.49 -17.36 11.91
N HIS A 247 -14.79 -17.45 13.20
CA HIS A 247 -14.17 -16.59 14.21
C HIS A 247 -12.78 -17.10 14.61
N GLY A 248 -11.74 -16.39 14.17
CA GLY A 248 -10.36 -16.51 14.67
C GLY A 248 -9.45 -17.43 13.86
N THR A 249 -8.26 -16.92 13.52
CA THR A 249 -7.05 -17.68 13.11
C THR A 249 -7.14 -18.54 11.84
N LEU A 250 -7.92 -18.14 10.83
CA LEU A 250 -7.91 -18.79 9.52
C LEU A 250 -7.74 -17.76 8.41
N THR A 251 -6.64 -17.01 8.48
CA THR A 251 -6.03 -16.40 7.29
C THR A 251 -5.42 -17.56 6.51
N LEU A 252 -6.15 -18.04 5.51
CA LEU A 252 -5.65 -18.75 4.34
C LEU A 252 -4.37 -19.59 4.55
N ASP A 253 -4.49 -20.90 4.79
CA ASP A 253 -3.41 -21.85 4.47
C ASP A 253 -3.21 -22.02 2.94
N ALA A 254 -3.66 -21.03 2.15
CA ALA A 254 -3.32 -20.89 0.74
C ALA A 254 -1.84 -20.47 0.57
N GLU A 255 -1.21 -19.91 1.61
CA GLU A 255 0.22 -19.58 1.56
C GLU A 255 1.11 -20.83 1.53
N HIS A 256 0.74 -21.91 2.26
CA HIS A 256 1.49 -23.17 2.22
C HIS A 256 0.99 -24.16 1.16
N ASN A 257 -0.23 -23.97 0.64
CA ASN A 257 -0.76 -24.79 -0.44
C ASN A 257 -1.53 -23.95 -1.48
N PRO A 258 -0.81 -23.19 -2.32
CA PRO A 258 -1.41 -22.26 -3.28
C PRO A 258 -2.13 -22.97 -4.44
N ALA A 259 -2.10 -24.30 -4.48
CA ALA A 259 -2.80 -25.12 -5.46
C ALA A 259 -3.89 -25.97 -4.77
N PRO A 260 -5.05 -26.19 -5.43
CA PRO A 260 -6.02 -27.15 -4.95
C PRO A 260 -5.38 -28.52 -4.70
N LEU A 261 -5.61 -29.09 -3.52
CA LEU A 261 -5.23 -30.45 -3.15
C LEU A 261 -5.64 -31.41 -4.26
N SER A 262 -4.70 -32.24 -4.68
CA SER A 262 -5.01 -33.37 -5.54
C SER A 262 -6.07 -34.27 -4.86
N PRO A 263 -6.91 -34.99 -5.62
CA PRO A 263 -7.89 -35.91 -5.05
C PRO A 263 -7.29 -36.94 -4.06
N ALA A 264 -6.03 -37.33 -4.26
CA ALA A 264 -5.30 -38.21 -3.36
C ALA A 264 -4.94 -37.54 -2.02
N HIS A 265 -4.52 -36.27 -2.04
CA HIS A 265 -4.27 -35.50 -0.81
C HIS A 265 -5.57 -35.20 -0.06
N ALA A 266 -6.63 -34.82 -0.77
CA ALA A 266 -7.94 -34.61 -0.15
C ALA A 266 -8.51 -35.89 0.48
N TRP A 267 -8.23 -37.06 -0.09
CA TRP A 267 -8.57 -38.34 0.51
C TRP A 267 -7.74 -38.65 1.77
N LEU A 268 -6.43 -38.42 1.75
CA LEU A 268 -5.54 -38.65 2.90
C LEU A 268 -5.93 -37.77 4.10
N CYS A 269 -6.28 -36.51 3.87
CA CYS A 269 -6.74 -35.60 4.93
C CYS A 269 -8.04 -36.09 5.57
N ARG A 270 -9.03 -36.53 4.77
CA ARG A 270 -10.27 -37.14 5.29
C ARG A 270 -10.00 -38.41 6.08
N TRP A 271 -9.12 -39.27 5.57
CA TRP A 271 -8.72 -40.49 6.27
C TRP A 271 -8.05 -40.20 7.62
N LEU A 272 -7.12 -39.24 7.67
CA LEU A 272 -6.47 -38.83 8.92
C LEU A 272 -7.45 -38.26 9.94
N ALA A 273 -8.44 -37.48 9.50
CA ALA A 273 -9.50 -36.95 10.37
C ALA A 273 -10.36 -38.07 10.98
N GLU A 274 -10.64 -39.14 10.22
CA GLU A 274 -11.35 -40.33 10.72
C GLU A 274 -10.51 -41.15 11.71
N GLN A 275 -9.19 -41.24 11.50
CA GLN A 275 -8.29 -42.01 12.37
C GLN A 275 -7.89 -41.26 13.65
N ARG A 276 -7.98 -39.92 13.68
CA ARG A 276 -7.54 -39.08 14.81
C ARG A 276 -8.61 -38.07 15.25
N PRO A 277 -9.79 -38.53 15.72
CA PRO A 277 -10.94 -37.65 15.99
C PRO A 277 -10.76 -36.69 17.17
N LEU A 278 -9.66 -36.80 17.94
CA LEU A 278 -9.34 -35.94 19.09
C LEU A 278 -8.41 -34.77 18.74
N GLN A 279 -7.92 -34.71 17.49
CA GLN A 279 -7.21 -33.54 16.95
C GLN A 279 -8.22 -32.70 16.15
N ALA A 280 -8.03 -31.38 16.07
CA ALA A 280 -8.91 -30.50 15.29
C ALA A 280 -9.08 -31.09 13.88
N PRO A 281 -10.32 -31.33 13.42
CA PRO A 281 -10.54 -32.14 12.24
C PRO A 281 -10.21 -31.33 11.00
N LEU A 282 -9.08 -31.65 10.37
CA LEU A 282 -8.71 -31.10 9.06
C LEU A 282 -9.90 -31.23 8.07
N ARG A 283 -10.38 -30.10 7.57
CA ARG A 283 -11.50 -30.02 6.60
C ARG A 283 -10.96 -29.66 5.22
N VAL A 284 -11.63 -30.16 4.18
CA VAL A 284 -11.33 -29.78 2.80
C VAL A 284 -12.53 -29.07 2.19
N LEU A 285 -12.35 -27.82 1.76
CA LEU A 285 -13.38 -27.03 1.08
C LEU A 285 -12.81 -26.47 -0.22
N ALA A 286 -13.53 -26.64 -1.34
CA ALA A 286 -13.11 -26.18 -2.66
C ALA A 286 -11.68 -26.61 -3.10
N GLY A 287 -11.17 -27.72 -2.56
CA GLY A 287 -9.83 -28.20 -2.83
C GLY A 287 -8.74 -27.66 -1.91
N PHE A 288 -9.06 -26.89 -0.88
CA PHE A 288 -8.08 -26.35 0.07
C PHE A 288 -8.20 -27.02 1.45
N LEU A 289 -7.10 -27.05 2.21
CA LEU A 289 -7.06 -27.62 3.56
C LEU A 289 -7.38 -26.54 4.60
N TYR A 290 -8.14 -26.92 5.62
CA TYR A 290 -8.53 -26.08 6.74
C TYR A 290 -8.36 -26.90 8.03
N GLU A 291 -8.06 -26.27 9.16
CA GLU A 291 -8.04 -26.89 10.49
C GLU A 291 -9.34 -26.58 11.27
#